data_AF-E1ZAT1-F1
#
_entry.id   AF-E1ZAT1-F1
#
_cell.length_a   1.000
_cell.length_b   1.000
_cell.length_c   1.000
_cell.angle_alpha   90.00
_cell.angle_beta   90.00
_cell.angle_gamma   90.00
#
_symmetry.space_group_name_H-M   'P 1'
#
loop_
_entity.id
_entity.type
_entity.pdbx_description
1 polymer ?
#
loop_
_entity_poly.entity_id
_entity_poly.type
_entity_poly.pdbx_seq_one_letter_code
_entity_poly.pdbx_strand_id
1 'polypeptide(L)'
;MTRRWLSCGCANAICLFLALQPLAAAARHLASKEQSVVDGTAAVLSMDREDGTASRAVFVQTGSGERVQVLGSKQGPHAVLHTGMRVRVTGSWLDGAPAGGTQAAAAGAQLGLAPPRPAKADPASSRVQLLPSNPLIEREVSTLVIPVSAVTARGGACPGTSLPKFTAAQVRRAVLQEANRNGTTVGGIFNQCSYGKSRLTEANSLVAPLVKLPCTGTSNKVVWSFNRCEFTDFYGWADAVDEVLRAQGLVLEKYAHRVYLMPPTSTCTFVGVGMLGCDGSEPCRAWMGGEWWASPPAIAHQLFHNLYLGHASAAQPGGVDEYGDATSGMGFCCEGRCPNTPQAWQMGWLTLQQLDSSSLKPGQTVQLRLASQAVSSQTGARIDVSSWVAGVDPIFVGFRTAERGDKNMQWDAAGNVHIYTAAIANNYDARPSMWQASLAAGQSWSQPASGVVVRYRGMAGSSALVSVCRRGGAETAASCAAGVDWDCNGLAGGADPACTSKPSAR
;
A
#
# COMPACT_ATOMS: atom_id res chain seq x y z
N MET A 1 26.52 7.60 77.35
CA MET A 1 27.11 8.36 76.23
C MET A 1 26.00 9.00 75.43
N THR A 2 25.79 10.28 75.70
CA THR A 2 24.75 11.16 75.15
C THR A 2 25.40 12.12 74.17
N ARG A 3 24.84 12.30 72.97
CA ARG A 3 25.12 13.48 72.14
C ARG A 3 23.84 13.99 71.48
N ARG A 4 23.35 15.09 72.05
CA ARG A 4 22.53 16.15 71.45
C ARG A 4 23.40 16.97 70.49
N TRP A 5 22.83 17.45 69.39
CA TRP A 5 23.13 18.73 68.71
C TRP A 5 21.82 19.17 68.04
N LEU A 6 21.11 20.16 68.58
CA LEU A 6 21.22 21.62 68.36
C LEU A 6 20.44 22.11 67.14
N SER A 7 19.31 22.74 67.47
CA SER A 7 18.48 23.63 66.68
C SER A 7 19.22 24.90 66.26
N CYS A 8 18.91 25.39 65.04
CA CYS A 8 18.99 26.82 64.72
C CYS A 8 17.77 27.20 63.89
N GLY A 9 17.05 28.24 64.34
CA GLY A 9 15.93 28.85 63.65
C GLY A 9 16.35 30.07 62.82
N CYS A 10 15.33 30.81 62.35
CA CYS A 10 15.32 31.97 61.43
C CYS A 10 15.19 31.55 59.94
N ALA A 11 14.30 32.10 59.11
CA ALA A 11 13.39 33.24 59.25
C ALA A 11 12.29 33.15 58.18
N ASN A 12 11.20 33.89 58.45
CA ASN A 12 10.03 34.12 57.61
C ASN A 12 10.33 34.33 56.12
N ALA A 13 9.70 33.53 55.27
CA ALA A 13 9.40 33.88 53.89
C ALA A 13 7.91 33.63 53.64
N ILE A 14 7.16 34.73 53.54
CA ILE A 14 5.78 34.75 53.08
C ILE A 14 5.80 34.28 51.61
N CYS A 15 5.52 33.00 51.38
CA CYS A 15 5.21 32.51 50.04
C CYS A 15 3.73 32.79 49.75
N LEU A 16 3.50 33.86 48.99
CA LEU A 16 2.23 34.15 48.35
C LEU A 16 1.93 33.02 47.34
N PHE A 17 1.08 32.06 47.72
CA PHE A 17 0.53 31.08 46.78
C PHE A 17 -0.45 31.81 45.85
N LEU A 18 0.08 32.33 44.73
CA LEU A 18 -0.72 32.61 43.55
C LEU A 18 -1.18 31.27 42.98
N ALA A 19 -2.41 30.88 43.29
CA ALA A 19 -3.12 29.83 42.61
C ALA A 19 -3.32 30.25 41.14
N LEU A 20 -2.34 29.93 40.29
CA LEU A 20 -2.53 29.86 38.85
C LEU A 20 -3.50 28.71 38.60
N GLN A 21 -4.78 29.04 38.50
CA GLN A 21 -5.74 28.15 37.87
C GLN A 21 -5.19 27.83 36.47
N PRO A 22 -5.11 26.55 36.06
CA PRO A 22 -4.85 26.26 34.66
C PRO A 22 -6.00 26.87 33.88
N LEU A 23 -5.69 27.84 33.01
CA LEU A 23 -6.60 28.24 31.95
C LEU A 23 -6.88 26.98 31.15
N ALA A 24 -8.01 26.34 31.45
CA ALA A 24 -8.59 25.34 30.58
C ALA A 24 -8.69 26.01 29.22
N ALA A 25 -7.97 25.46 28.23
CA ALA A 25 -8.15 25.86 26.85
C ALA A 25 -9.63 25.60 26.54
N ALA A 26 -10.41 26.68 26.51
CA ALA A 26 -11.82 26.61 26.16
C ALA A 26 -11.87 25.98 24.76
N ALA A 27 -12.52 24.82 24.66
CA ALA A 27 -12.90 24.26 23.39
C ALA A 27 -13.71 25.35 22.66
N ARG A 28 -13.14 25.92 21.59
CA ARG A 28 -13.85 26.88 20.76
C ARG A 28 -15.05 26.16 20.15
N HIS A 29 -16.24 26.47 20.64
CA HIS A 29 -17.48 26.18 19.93
C HIS A 29 -17.66 27.25 18.84
N LEU A 30 -17.46 26.85 17.59
CA LEU A 30 -17.78 27.66 16.42
C LEU A 30 -19.19 27.29 15.96
N ALA A 31 -20.18 28.03 16.47
CA ALA A 31 -21.59 27.87 16.07
C ALA A 31 -21.91 28.54 14.71
N SER A 32 -21.02 28.44 13.71
CA SER A 32 -21.30 28.93 12.37
C SER A 32 -20.95 27.87 11.32
N LYS A 33 -21.83 27.71 10.32
CA LYS A 33 -21.61 26.96 9.08
C LYS A 33 -20.53 27.60 8.20
N GLU A 34 -19.55 28.29 8.77
CA GLU A 34 -18.48 28.93 8.03
C GLU A 34 -17.56 27.85 7.44
N GLN A 35 -17.33 27.96 6.13
CA GLN A 35 -16.31 27.17 5.47
C GLN A 35 -14.96 27.55 6.07
N SER A 36 -14.33 26.57 6.71
CA SER A 36 -12.96 26.66 7.19
C SER A 36 -12.00 26.06 6.17
N VAL A 37 -10.78 26.56 6.18
CA VAL A 37 -9.66 26.03 5.39
C VAL A 37 -8.63 25.44 6.35
N VAL A 38 -8.22 24.20 6.11
CA VAL A 38 -7.18 23.52 6.85
C VAL A 38 -6.04 23.20 5.90
N ASP A 39 -4.87 23.78 6.14
CA ASP A 39 -3.63 23.49 5.44
C ASP A 39 -2.76 22.55 6.27
N GLY A 40 -2.18 21.53 5.64
CA GLY A 40 -1.33 20.59 6.35
C GLY A 40 -0.76 19.49 5.48
N THR A 41 -0.30 18.43 6.15
CA THR A 41 0.20 17.21 5.53
C THR A 41 -0.85 16.12 5.70
N ALA A 42 -1.20 15.43 4.62
CA ALA A 42 -2.14 14.32 4.66
C ALA A 42 -1.52 13.13 5.37
N ALA A 43 -2.32 12.43 6.17
CA ALA A 43 -2.05 11.07 6.60
C ALA A 43 -3.23 10.19 6.20
N VAL A 44 -2.96 9.19 5.37
CA VAL A 44 -4.00 8.37 4.73
C VAL A 44 -3.91 6.97 5.31
N LEU A 45 -4.97 6.51 5.96
CA LEU A 45 -5.05 5.17 6.51
C LEU A 45 -5.95 4.33 5.59
N SER A 46 -5.49 3.14 5.23
CA SER A 46 -6.30 2.06 4.67
C SER A 46 -6.57 1.04 5.77
N MET A 47 -7.82 0.64 5.94
CA MET A 47 -8.24 -0.36 6.93
C MET A 47 -8.90 -1.52 6.22
N ASP A 48 -8.45 -2.72 6.54
CA ASP A 48 -8.89 -3.97 5.94
C ASP A 48 -9.70 -4.75 6.96
N ARG A 49 -10.92 -5.12 6.59
CA ARG A 49 -11.86 -5.82 7.46
C ARG A 49 -11.91 -7.30 7.14
N GLU A 50 -12.35 -8.07 8.13
CA GLU A 50 -12.45 -9.53 8.00
C GLU A 50 -13.49 -9.96 6.95
N ASP A 51 -14.48 -9.11 6.67
CA ASP A 51 -15.48 -9.33 5.62
C ASP A 51 -14.98 -9.04 4.20
N GLY A 52 -13.69 -8.72 4.05
CA GLY A 52 -13.08 -8.37 2.77
C GLY A 52 -13.44 -6.97 2.27
N THR A 53 -14.07 -6.13 3.09
CA THR A 53 -14.24 -4.71 2.76
C THR A 53 -13.03 -3.89 3.21
N ALA A 54 -12.70 -2.83 2.47
CA ALA A 54 -11.75 -1.82 2.95
C ALA A 54 -12.43 -0.49 3.21
N SER A 55 -11.80 0.31 4.07
CA SER A 55 -12.19 1.69 4.31
C SER A 55 -10.96 2.58 4.38
N ARG A 56 -11.09 3.81 3.91
CA ARG A 56 -10.01 4.79 3.93
C ARG A 56 -10.38 5.96 4.82
N ALA A 57 -9.44 6.40 5.64
CA ALA A 57 -9.55 7.64 6.39
C ALA A 57 -8.43 8.59 5.98
N VAL A 58 -8.76 9.88 5.91
CA VAL A 58 -7.79 10.93 5.62
C VAL A 58 -7.74 11.84 6.83
N PHE A 59 -6.54 12.09 7.32
CA PHE A 59 -6.24 13.07 8.34
C PHE A 59 -5.37 14.17 7.72
N VAL A 60 -5.48 15.37 8.27
CA VAL A 60 -4.58 16.48 7.97
C VAL A 60 -3.84 16.84 9.23
N GLN A 61 -2.52 16.69 9.21
CA GLN A 61 -1.63 17.19 10.24
C GLN A 61 -1.31 18.65 9.93
N THR A 62 -1.80 19.56 10.76
CA THR A 62 -1.58 21.01 10.61
C THR A 62 -0.15 21.39 10.99
N GLY A 63 0.27 22.61 10.64
CA GLY A 63 1.58 23.13 11.06
C GLY A 63 1.74 23.27 12.58
N SER A 64 0.64 23.27 13.35
CA SER A 64 0.65 23.27 14.82
C SER A 64 0.73 21.86 15.42
N GLY A 65 0.80 20.81 14.58
CA GLY A 65 0.80 19.41 15.00
C GLY A 65 -0.58 18.85 15.35
N GLU A 66 -1.65 19.60 15.12
CA GLU A 66 -3.02 19.10 15.31
C GLU A 66 -3.40 18.15 14.17
N ARG A 67 -4.12 17.08 14.49
CA ARG A 67 -4.65 16.13 13.51
C ARG A 67 -6.14 16.35 13.33
N VAL A 68 -6.55 16.68 12.11
CA VAL A 68 -7.95 16.89 11.72
C VAL A 68 -8.40 15.73 10.86
N GLN A 69 -9.43 14.99 11.30
CA GLN A 69 -10.03 13.97 10.45
C GLN A 69 -10.89 14.63 9.38
N VAL A 70 -10.65 14.28 8.12
CA VAL A 70 -11.44 14.74 6.97
C VAL A 70 -12.52 13.72 6.70
N LEU A 71 -13.76 14.11 6.96
CA LEU A 71 -14.94 13.30 6.64
C LEU A 71 -15.40 13.70 5.23
N GLY A 72 -15.05 12.86 4.25
CA GLY A 72 -15.39 13.06 2.84
C GLY A 72 -16.64 12.30 2.41
N SER A 73 -17.30 12.77 1.35
CA SER A 73 -18.29 11.97 0.63
C SER A 73 -17.59 10.81 -0.07
N LYS A 74 -18.23 9.65 -0.10
CA LYS A 74 -17.69 8.33 -0.45
C LYS A 74 -17.01 8.19 -1.84
N GLN A 75 -16.90 9.25 -2.64
CA GLN A 75 -16.41 9.21 -4.03
C GLN A 75 -15.52 10.41 -4.43
N GLY A 76 -14.86 11.08 -3.48
CA GLY A 76 -13.96 12.21 -3.76
C GLY A 76 -12.56 11.82 -4.29
N PRO A 77 -11.73 12.82 -4.65
CA PRO A 77 -10.36 12.67 -5.16
C PRO A 77 -9.35 12.09 -4.14
N HIS A 78 -9.80 11.39 -3.11
CA HIS A 78 -8.94 10.75 -2.11
C HIS A 78 -8.13 9.59 -2.67
N ALA A 79 -8.52 9.03 -3.83
CA ALA A 79 -7.83 7.91 -4.45
C ALA A 79 -6.35 8.22 -4.75
N VAL A 80 -6.02 9.48 -5.07
CA VAL A 80 -4.64 9.91 -5.32
C VAL A 80 -3.91 10.37 -4.05
N LEU A 81 -4.60 10.46 -2.92
CA LEU A 81 -3.98 10.87 -1.66
C LEU A 81 -3.10 9.76 -1.08
N HIS A 82 -1.91 10.17 -0.64
CA HIS A 82 -1.00 9.36 0.17
C HIS A 82 -0.50 10.20 1.35
N THR A 83 0.00 9.52 2.38
CA THR A 83 0.61 10.17 3.54
C THR A 83 1.83 10.97 3.12
N GLY A 84 2.03 12.14 3.74
CA GLY A 84 3.15 13.05 3.45
C GLY A 84 2.81 14.13 2.42
N MET A 85 1.76 13.92 1.62
CA MET A 85 1.33 14.93 0.64
C MET A 85 0.82 16.20 1.33
N ARG A 86 1.29 17.36 0.87
CA ARG A 86 0.74 18.65 1.28
C ARG A 86 -0.66 18.83 0.70
N VAL A 87 -1.62 19.12 1.57
CA VAL A 87 -3.03 19.27 1.19
C VAL A 87 -3.63 20.53 1.78
N ARG A 88 -4.62 21.07 1.06
CA ARG A 88 -5.53 22.11 1.51
C ARG A 88 -6.93 21.55 1.49
N VAL A 89 -7.59 21.50 2.64
CA VAL A 89 -8.94 20.97 2.78
C VAL A 89 -9.89 22.11 3.13
N THR A 90 -11.01 22.21 2.41
CA THR A 90 -12.06 23.19 2.69
C THR A 90 -13.35 22.47 3.09
N GLY A 91 -14.00 22.94 4.14
CA GLY A 91 -15.13 22.24 4.75
C GLY A 91 -15.75 22.96 5.94
N SER A 92 -16.77 22.37 6.55
CA SER A 92 -17.37 22.86 7.79
C SER A 92 -16.96 21.96 8.95
N TRP A 93 -16.68 22.53 10.11
CA TRP A 93 -16.49 21.74 11.33
C TRP A 93 -17.80 21.03 11.71
N LEU A 94 -17.71 19.80 12.20
CA LEU A 94 -18.86 19.12 12.77
C LEU A 94 -18.92 19.40 14.27
N ASP A 95 -20.00 20.05 14.70
CA ASP A 95 -20.29 20.21 16.13
C ASP A 95 -20.59 18.85 16.77
N GLY A 96 -19.97 18.58 17.93
CA GLY A 96 -20.27 17.38 18.73
C GLY A 96 -19.49 16.13 18.35
N ALA A 97 -18.36 16.23 17.65
CA ALA A 97 -17.44 15.12 17.52
C ALA A 97 -17.04 14.59 18.92
N PRO A 98 -17.05 13.25 19.16
CA PRO A 98 -16.73 12.68 20.47
C PRO A 98 -15.37 13.19 20.94
N ALA A 99 -15.29 13.53 22.22
CA ALA A 99 -14.15 14.18 22.86
C ALA A 99 -12.81 13.56 22.40
N GLY A 100 -11.94 14.36 21.77
CA GLY A 100 -10.56 13.96 21.43
C GLY A 100 -10.12 14.16 19.97
N GLY A 101 -10.99 14.60 19.06
CA GLY A 101 -10.57 14.95 17.70
C GLY A 101 -11.42 16.05 17.09
N THR A 102 -10.78 17.04 16.45
CA THR A 102 -11.49 18.00 15.61
C THR A 102 -11.83 17.31 14.28
N GLN A 103 -13.12 17.20 13.97
CA GLN A 103 -13.62 16.62 12.72
C GLN A 103 -14.12 17.72 11.80
N ALA A 104 -13.65 17.72 10.55
CA ALA A 104 -14.14 18.61 9.51
C ALA A 104 -14.83 17.79 8.41
N ALA A 105 -16.05 18.17 8.05
CA ALA A 105 -16.75 17.67 6.88
C ALA A 105 -16.30 18.48 5.65
N ALA A 106 -15.63 17.84 4.70
CA ALA A 106 -15.18 18.52 3.49
C ALA A 106 -16.36 18.74 2.53
N ALA A 107 -16.60 19.98 2.12
CA ALA A 107 -17.58 20.32 1.09
C ALA A 107 -16.99 20.20 -0.34
N GLY A 108 -15.67 20.02 -0.44
CA GLY A 108 -14.96 19.72 -1.68
C GLY A 108 -13.45 19.83 -1.44
N ALA A 109 -12.70 18.75 -1.64
CA ALA A 109 -11.24 18.82 -1.59
C ALA A 109 -10.72 19.34 -2.94
N GLN A 110 -10.36 20.63 -3.02
CA GLN A 110 -9.55 21.12 -4.14
C GLN A 110 -8.09 20.77 -3.89
N LEU A 111 -7.60 19.74 -4.58
CA LEU A 111 -6.18 19.38 -4.58
C LEU A 111 -5.40 20.38 -5.43
N GLY A 112 -4.89 21.43 -4.80
CA GLY A 112 -3.82 22.24 -5.38
C GLY A 112 -2.50 21.47 -5.31
N LEU A 113 -2.21 20.64 -6.31
CA LEU A 113 -0.88 20.04 -6.45
C LEU A 113 0.13 21.16 -6.76
N ALA A 114 1.16 21.32 -5.93
CA ALA A 114 2.29 22.18 -6.28
C ALA A 114 2.98 21.60 -7.53
N PRO A 115 3.28 22.42 -8.57
CA PRO A 115 3.76 21.89 -9.84
C PRO A 115 5.17 21.28 -9.71
N PRO A 116 5.42 20.09 -10.27
CA PRO A 116 6.76 19.51 -10.34
C PRO A 116 7.66 20.30 -11.30
N ARG A 117 8.96 20.38 -10.97
CA ARG A 117 9.97 20.97 -11.85
C ARG A 117 10.16 20.08 -13.11
N PRO A 118 10.20 20.66 -14.32
CA PRO A 118 10.36 19.89 -15.54
C PRO A 118 11.78 19.35 -15.71
N ALA A 119 11.91 18.07 -16.02
CA ALA A 119 13.14 17.45 -16.50
C ALA A 119 13.25 17.57 -18.03
N LYS A 120 14.45 17.87 -18.54
CA LYS A 120 14.74 17.93 -19.98
C LYS A 120 14.95 16.53 -20.55
N ALA A 121 14.41 16.29 -21.75
CA ALA A 121 14.59 15.06 -22.51
C ALA A 121 15.68 15.21 -23.58
N ASP A 122 16.47 14.16 -23.79
CA ASP A 122 17.47 14.04 -24.86
C ASP A 122 16.98 13.08 -25.98
N PRO A 123 17.38 13.29 -27.25
CA PRO A 123 16.91 12.51 -28.40
C PRO A 123 17.68 11.19 -28.61
N ALA A 124 16.97 10.25 -29.23
CA ALA A 124 17.14 8.79 -29.13
C ALA A 124 18.07 8.11 -30.15
N SER A 125 18.53 6.91 -29.77
CA SER A 125 19.13 5.86 -30.62
C SER A 125 18.26 4.59 -30.56
N SER A 126 18.02 3.94 -31.70
CA SER A 126 17.11 2.79 -31.87
C SER A 126 17.76 1.44 -31.52
N ARG A 127 18.04 1.23 -30.24
CA ARG A 127 18.11 -0.13 -29.66
C ARG A 127 16.86 -0.32 -28.80
N VAL A 128 16.39 -1.55 -28.64
CA VAL A 128 15.41 -1.91 -27.59
C VAL A 128 15.93 -1.31 -26.30
N GLN A 129 15.33 -0.21 -25.86
CA GLN A 129 15.86 0.62 -24.80
C GLN A 129 15.89 -0.21 -23.52
N LEU A 130 17.03 -0.13 -22.82
CA LEU A 130 17.17 -0.63 -21.46
C LEU A 130 16.02 -0.07 -20.63
N LEU A 131 15.35 -1.02 -19.99
CA LEU A 131 14.05 -0.91 -19.36
C LEU A 131 14.15 0.01 -18.13
N PRO A 132 13.48 1.18 -18.10
CA PRO A 132 13.41 1.95 -16.88
C PRO A 132 12.65 1.11 -15.85
N SER A 133 13.40 0.52 -14.91
CA SER A 133 12.85 0.16 -13.62
C SER A 133 12.70 1.44 -12.81
N ASN A 134 11.63 1.52 -12.04
CA ASN A 134 11.60 2.46 -10.94
C ASN A 134 12.82 2.24 -10.03
N PRO A 135 13.37 3.31 -9.42
CA PRO A 135 14.36 3.14 -8.37
C PRO A 135 13.83 2.20 -7.28
N LEU A 136 14.71 1.54 -6.55
CA LEU A 136 14.27 0.71 -5.43
C LEU A 136 13.60 1.60 -4.38
N ILE A 137 12.36 1.29 -3.99
CA ILE A 137 11.60 2.09 -3.00
C ILE A 137 12.33 2.15 -1.66
N GLU A 138 12.79 1.00 -1.16
CA GLU A 138 13.48 0.90 0.12
C GLU A 138 14.33 -0.37 0.16
N ARG A 139 15.62 -0.22 0.50
CA ARG A 139 16.55 -1.36 0.65
C ARG A 139 16.39 -2.05 2.01
N GLU A 140 16.28 -1.26 3.07
CA GLU A 140 16.22 -1.73 4.44
C GLU A 140 14.87 -1.36 5.04
N VAL A 141 13.92 -2.29 5.05
CA VAL A 141 12.57 -2.08 5.59
C VAL A 141 12.63 -2.16 7.11
N SER A 142 13.30 -1.16 7.71
CA SER A 142 13.60 -1.09 9.14
C SER A 142 12.31 -0.96 9.95
N THR A 143 11.98 -2.01 10.70
CA THR A 143 10.64 -2.18 11.27
C THR A 143 10.71 -2.48 12.76
N LEU A 144 9.95 -1.73 13.55
CA LEU A 144 9.66 -2.05 14.94
C LEU A 144 8.27 -2.67 15.05
N VAL A 145 8.20 -3.94 15.44
CA VAL A 145 6.93 -4.66 15.67
C VAL A 145 6.64 -4.71 17.15
N ILE A 146 5.46 -4.24 17.56
CA ILE A 146 5.16 -3.92 18.95
C ILE A 146 3.89 -4.66 19.42
N PRO A 147 4.04 -5.75 20.18
CA PRO A 147 2.93 -6.40 20.87
C PRO A 147 2.29 -5.45 21.89
N VAL A 148 0.96 -5.27 21.85
CA VAL A 148 0.21 -4.41 22.78
C VAL A 148 -0.83 -5.21 23.57
N SER A 149 -0.91 -4.97 24.87
CA SER A 149 -1.97 -5.50 25.74
C SER A 149 -2.76 -4.36 26.37
N ALA A 150 -4.08 -4.40 26.25
CA ALA A 150 -4.98 -3.53 27.01
C ALA A 150 -5.24 -4.16 28.39
N VAL A 151 -4.79 -3.49 29.46
CA VAL A 151 -4.90 -4.02 30.82
C VAL A 151 -5.57 -3.04 31.79
N THR A 152 -6.31 -3.60 32.74
CA THR A 152 -6.82 -2.91 33.92
C THR A 152 -5.67 -2.66 34.92
N ALA A 153 -5.91 -1.81 35.92
CA ALA A 153 -4.95 -1.57 37.01
C ALA A 153 -4.57 -2.85 37.78
N ARG A 154 -5.41 -3.90 37.73
CA ARG A 154 -5.16 -5.21 38.35
C ARG A 154 -4.46 -6.20 37.40
N GLY A 155 -4.15 -5.79 36.17
CA GLY A 155 -3.48 -6.63 35.17
C GLY A 155 -4.39 -7.56 34.36
N GLY A 156 -5.70 -7.59 34.65
CA GLY A 156 -6.68 -8.28 33.79
C GLY A 156 -6.93 -7.54 32.48
N ALA A 157 -7.47 -8.23 31.47
CA ALA A 157 -7.85 -7.60 30.19
C ALA A 157 -8.88 -6.48 30.39
N CYS A 158 -8.82 -5.45 29.54
CA CYS A 158 -9.84 -4.42 29.52
C CYS A 158 -11.20 -4.98 29.08
N PRO A 159 -12.34 -4.40 29.51
CA PRO A 159 -13.65 -4.81 29.02
C PRO A 159 -13.66 -4.81 27.49
N GLY A 160 -14.30 -5.79 26.83
CA GLY A 160 -14.35 -5.88 25.36
C GLY A 160 -13.06 -6.37 24.68
N THR A 161 -11.99 -6.59 25.44
CA THR A 161 -10.71 -7.09 24.94
C THR A 161 -10.33 -8.43 25.58
N SER A 162 -9.31 -9.08 25.03
CA SER A 162 -8.64 -10.21 25.67
C SER A 162 -7.13 -9.96 25.78
N LEU A 163 -6.47 -10.71 26.66
CA LEU A 163 -5.02 -10.69 26.72
C LEU A 163 -4.44 -11.28 25.41
N PRO A 164 -3.25 -10.84 24.98
CA PRO A 164 -2.59 -11.35 23.80
C PRO A 164 -2.52 -12.88 23.74
N LYS A 165 -2.89 -13.44 22.58
CA LYS A 165 -2.78 -14.88 22.31
C LYS A 165 -1.37 -15.33 21.97
N PHE A 166 -0.51 -14.40 21.55
CA PHE A 166 0.83 -14.67 21.08
C PHE A 166 1.89 -13.97 21.95
N THR A 167 2.97 -14.69 22.21
CA THR A 167 4.17 -14.16 22.87
C THR A 167 5.04 -13.38 21.88
N ALA A 168 5.88 -12.48 22.38
CA ALA A 168 6.86 -11.78 21.55
C ALA A 168 7.79 -12.75 20.79
N ALA A 169 8.12 -13.91 21.37
CA ALA A 169 8.91 -14.95 20.69
C ALA A 169 8.16 -15.59 19.50
N GLN A 170 6.84 -15.82 19.62
CA GLN A 170 6.02 -16.29 18.50
C GLN A 170 5.94 -15.24 17.39
N VAL A 171 5.71 -13.98 17.75
CA VAL A 171 5.72 -12.85 16.81
C VAL A 171 7.07 -12.75 16.10
N ARG A 172 8.18 -12.85 16.84
CA ARG A 172 9.55 -12.85 16.28
C ARG A 172 9.74 -13.94 15.22
N ARG A 173 9.19 -15.14 15.42
CA ARG A 173 9.23 -16.24 14.41
C ARG A 173 8.34 -15.99 13.20
N ALA A 174 7.30 -15.15 13.31
CA ALA A 174 6.46 -14.75 12.17
C ALA A 174 7.09 -13.59 11.38
N VAL A 175 7.82 -12.70 12.05
CA VAL A 175 8.38 -11.48 11.44
C VAL A 175 9.76 -11.73 10.83
N LEU A 176 10.69 -12.33 11.59
CA LEU A 176 12.11 -12.37 11.25
C LEU A 176 12.50 -13.73 10.64
N GLN A 177 13.10 -13.70 9.45
CA GLN A 177 13.48 -14.92 8.73
C GLN A 177 14.56 -15.72 9.49
N GLU A 178 15.45 -15.04 10.19
CA GLU A 178 16.54 -15.63 10.96
C GLU A 178 16.00 -16.45 12.15
N ALA A 179 14.84 -16.07 12.68
CA ALA A 179 14.13 -16.76 13.75
C ALA A 179 13.36 -18.01 13.27
N ASN A 180 13.10 -18.12 11.96
CA ASN A 180 12.27 -19.17 11.38
C ASN A 180 12.64 -19.40 9.90
N ARG A 181 13.84 -19.96 9.67
CA ARG A 181 14.46 -20.05 8.34
C ARG A 181 13.64 -20.85 7.31
N ASN A 182 12.87 -21.81 7.77
CA ASN A 182 12.08 -22.73 6.92
C ASN A 182 10.62 -22.30 6.80
N GLY A 183 10.16 -21.37 7.65
CA GLY A 183 8.79 -20.90 7.65
C GLY A 183 8.58 -19.70 6.74
N THR A 184 7.32 -19.39 6.47
CA THR A 184 6.95 -18.10 5.90
C THR A 184 7.13 -17.05 6.99
N THR A 185 7.89 -15.99 6.70
CA THR A 185 8.05 -14.84 7.59
C THR A 185 7.91 -13.54 6.80
N VAL A 186 7.68 -12.42 7.48
CA VAL A 186 7.59 -11.10 6.84
C VAL A 186 8.91 -10.79 6.11
N GLY A 187 10.05 -10.95 6.80
CA GLY A 187 11.37 -10.81 6.19
C GLY A 187 11.61 -11.76 5.03
N GLY A 188 11.08 -12.98 5.10
CA GLY A 188 11.13 -13.96 4.02
C GLY A 188 10.34 -13.52 2.79
N ILE A 189 9.15 -12.94 2.97
CA ILE A 189 8.33 -12.39 1.87
C ILE A 189 9.09 -11.26 1.18
N PHE A 190 9.58 -10.26 1.93
CA PHE A 190 10.36 -9.16 1.37
C PHE A 190 11.61 -9.66 0.63
N ASN A 191 12.38 -10.55 1.25
CA ASN A 191 13.62 -11.07 0.68
C ASN A 191 13.37 -11.88 -0.60
N GLN A 192 12.38 -12.79 -0.59
CA GLN A 192 12.10 -13.67 -1.73
C GLN A 192 11.48 -12.91 -2.90
N CYS A 193 10.50 -12.03 -2.63
CA CYS A 193 9.78 -11.30 -3.68
C CYS A 193 10.59 -10.15 -4.29
N SER A 194 11.53 -9.58 -3.52
CA SER A 194 12.41 -8.51 -4.00
C SER A 194 13.74 -9.01 -4.56
N TYR A 195 13.99 -10.33 -4.58
CA TYR A 195 15.29 -10.91 -4.97
C TYR A 195 16.44 -10.44 -4.07
N GLY A 196 16.14 -10.23 -2.79
CA GLY A 196 17.06 -9.73 -1.78
C GLY A 196 17.40 -8.24 -1.89
N LYS A 197 16.68 -7.47 -2.74
CA LYS A 197 16.84 -6.02 -2.88
C LYS A 197 16.30 -5.28 -1.65
N SER A 198 15.15 -5.70 -1.13
CA SER A 198 14.52 -5.17 0.09
C SER A 198 14.58 -6.20 1.21
N ARG A 199 15.02 -5.78 2.40
CA ARG A 199 15.28 -6.68 3.52
C ARG A 199 14.70 -6.16 4.83
N LEU A 200 14.02 -7.06 5.53
CA LEU A 200 13.62 -6.94 6.93
C LEU A 200 14.29 -8.08 7.70
N THR A 201 15.20 -7.73 8.60
CA THR A 201 16.16 -8.65 9.25
C THR A 201 16.30 -8.31 10.72
N GLU A 202 16.92 -9.20 11.49
CA GLU A 202 17.25 -8.92 12.90
C GLU A 202 18.24 -7.75 13.07
N ALA A 203 19.01 -7.41 12.01
CA ALA A 203 19.97 -6.32 12.05
C ALA A 203 19.33 -4.93 11.99
N ASN A 204 18.22 -4.80 11.25
CA ASN A 204 17.54 -3.51 11.01
C ASN A 204 16.13 -3.43 11.63
N SER A 205 15.63 -4.51 12.21
CA SER A 205 14.27 -4.59 12.74
C SER A 205 14.24 -5.26 14.11
N LEU A 206 13.21 -4.97 14.88
CA LEU A 206 13.05 -5.44 16.26
C LEU A 206 11.60 -5.83 16.54
N VAL A 207 11.41 -6.94 17.27
CA VAL A 207 10.14 -7.20 17.97
C VAL A 207 10.30 -6.76 19.41
N ALA A 208 9.56 -5.74 19.82
CA ALA A 208 9.62 -5.17 21.15
C ALA A 208 9.03 -6.13 22.21
N PRO A 209 9.39 -5.96 23.50
CA PRO A 209 8.64 -6.55 24.59
C PRO A 209 7.16 -6.14 24.57
N LEU A 210 6.31 -6.92 25.26
CA LEU A 210 4.89 -6.61 25.37
C LEU A 210 4.67 -5.26 26.08
N VAL A 211 4.03 -4.32 25.38
CA VAL A 211 3.64 -3.02 25.93
C VAL A 211 2.26 -3.12 26.54
N LYS A 212 2.12 -2.70 27.81
CA LYS A 212 0.85 -2.68 28.53
C LYS A 212 0.30 -1.26 28.55
N LEU A 213 -0.89 -1.08 28.02
CA LEU A 213 -1.62 0.20 28.06
C LEU A 213 -2.85 0.09 28.96
N PRO A 214 -3.28 1.19 29.62
CA PRO A 214 -4.58 1.24 30.29
C PRO A 214 -5.73 1.11 29.28
N CYS A 215 -6.94 0.84 29.76
CA CYS A 215 -8.12 0.64 28.91
C CYS A 215 -8.54 1.88 28.11
N THR A 216 -8.23 3.05 28.65
CA THR A 216 -8.51 4.37 28.09
C THR A 216 -7.34 5.29 28.42
N GLY A 217 -7.11 6.29 27.59
CA GLY A 217 -6.10 7.30 27.86
C GLY A 217 -6.24 8.51 26.95
N THR A 218 -5.28 9.42 27.08
CA THR A 218 -5.15 10.59 26.21
C THR A 218 -3.70 10.73 25.79
N SER A 219 -3.44 10.79 24.50
CA SER A 219 -2.11 10.98 23.94
C SER A 219 -2.17 12.01 22.83
N ASN A 220 -1.29 13.02 22.87
CA ASN A 220 -1.30 14.15 21.93
C ASN A 220 -2.69 14.81 21.78
N LYS A 221 -3.39 15.02 22.91
CA LYS A 221 -4.77 15.55 23.00
C LYS A 221 -5.85 14.66 22.36
N VAL A 222 -5.50 13.48 21.87
CA VAL A 222 -6.44 12.47 21.38
C VAL A 222 -6.83 11.55 22.52
N VAL A 223 -8.09 11.63 22.93
CA VAL A 223 -8.68 10.64 23.85
C VAL A 223 -8.87 9.36 23.07
N TRP A 224 -8.48 8.23 23.65
CA TRP A 224 -8.58 6.93 23.03
C TRP A 224 -9.11 5.87 23.99
N SER A 225 -9.74 4.84 23.43
CA SER A 225 -10.30 3.70 24.16
C SER A 225 -10.24 2.42 23.33
N PHE A 226 -9.90 1.30 23.96
CA PHE A 226 -9.92 -0.02 23.30
C PHE A 226 -11.33 -0.52 22.92
N ASN A 227 -12.38 0.17 23.40
CA ASN A 227 -13.77 -0.21 23.18
C ASN A 227 -14.51 0.64 22.14
N ARG A 228 -13.81 1.54 21.45
CA ARG A 228 -14.44 2.46 20.49
C ARG A 228 -14.07 2.17 19.04
N CYS A 229 -12.81 1.81 18.76
CA CYS A 229 -12.35 1.45 17.40
C CYS A 229 -12.55 2.57 16.36
N GLU A 230 -12.43 3.83 16.77
CA GLU A 230 -12.42 4.95 15.83
C GLU A 230 -11.03 5.12 15.20
N PHE A 231 -10.96 5.70 14.00
CA PHE A 231 -9.68 5.97 13.34
C PHE A 231 -8.73 6.83 14.20
N THR A 232 -9.28 7.68 15.07
CA THR A 232 -8.51 8.48 16.05
C THR A 232 -7.88 7.63 17.16
N ASP A 233 -8.51 6.51 17.55
CA ASP A 233 -7.97 5.62 18.57
C ASP A 233 -6.62 5.04 18.16
N PHE A 234 -6.44 4.69 16.88
CA PHE A 234 -5.19 4.13 16.35
C PHE A 234 -3.99 5.04 16.59
N TYR A 235 -4.15 6.35 16.36
CA TYR A 235 -3.11 7.33 16.67
C TYR A 235 -2.88 7.47 18.16
N GLY A 236 -3.95 7.52 18.96
CA GLY A 236 -3.84 7.59 20.42
C GLY A 236 -3.09 6.41 21.01
N TRP A 237 -3.41 5.19 20.56
CA TRP A 237 -2.70 3.96 20.95
C TRP A 237 -1.24 4.01 20.54
N ALA A 238 -0.95 4.33 19.27
CA ALA A 238 0.41 4.38 18.75
C ALA A 238 1.28 5.39 19.51
N ASP A 239 0.74 6.58 19.79
CA ASP A 239 1.45 7.63 20.54
C ASP A 239 1.71 7.20 22.00
N ALA A 240 0.73 6.56 22.66
CA ALA A 240 0.90 6.01 24.01
C ALA A 240 1.97 4.89 24.06
N VAL A 241 1.96 3.98 23.08
CA VAL A 241 2.96 2.92 22.97
C VAL A 241 4.36 3.51 22.78
N ASP A 242 4.48 4.49 21.86
CA ASP A 242 5.76 5.13 21.56
C ASP A 242 6.33 5.83 22.81
N GLU A 243 5.49 6.47 23.62
CA GLU A 243 5.89 7.09 24.89
C GLU A 243 6.45 6.05 25.88
N VAL A 244 5.76 4.91 26.05
CA VAL A 244 6.21 3.82 26.93
C VAL A 244 7.57 3.27 26.47
N LEU A 245 7.75 3.03 25.17
CA LEU A 245 9.00 2.50 24.64
C LEU A 245 10.16 3.50 24.74
N ARG A 246 9.90 4.80 24.53
CA ARG A 246 10.91 5.85 24.75
C ARG A 246 11.31 5.94 26.22
N ALA A 247 10.36 5.83 27.14
CA ALA A 247 10.65 5.78 28.58
C ALA A 247 11.52 4.56 28.97
N GLN A 248 11.49 3.50 28.17
CA GLN A 248 12.36 2.33 28.30
C GLN A 248 13.73 2.49 27.61
N GLY A 249 14.01 3.67 27.03
CA GLY A 249 15.28 3.98 26.37
C GLY A 249 15.37 3.50 24.91
N LEU A 250 14.27 3.05 24.30
CA LEU A 250 14.28 2.65 22.90
C LEU A 250 14.27 3.88 21.98
N VAL A 251 15.24 3.97 21.08
CA VAL A 251 15.31 5.01 20.03
C VAL A 251 14.45 4.59 18.86
N LEU A 252 13.22 5.11 18.79
CA LEU A 252 12.21 4.70 17.81
C LEU A 252 12.52 5.19 16.39
N GLU A 253 13.31 6.25 16.28
CA GLU A 253 13.71 6.90 15.03
C GLU A 253 14.68 6.04 14.21
N LYS A 254 15.24 4.97 14.81
CA LYS A 254 16.01 3.95 14.11
C LYS A 254 15.16 3.10 13.15
N TYR A 255 13.84 3.04 13.39
CA TYR A 255 12.92 2.20 12.63
C TYR A 255 11.97 3.10 11.85
N ALA A 256 12.08 3.09 10.53
CA ALA A 256 11.22 3.86 9.64
C ALA A 256 9.75 3.42 9.77
N HIS A 257 9.53 2.12 9.98
CA HIS A 257 8.21 1.49 10.07
C HIS A 257 7.90 0.99 11.47
N ARG A 258 6.64 1.14 11.89
CA ARG A 258 6.14 0.68 13.20
C ARG A 258 4.84 -0.08 13.02
N VAL A 259 4.83 -1.33 13.47
CA VAL A 259 3.66 -2.22 13.39
C VAL A 259 3.14 -2.49 14.81
N TYR A 260 1.98 -1.94 15.15
CA TYR A 260 1.33 -2.11 16.45
C TYR A 260 0.41 -3.31 16.41
N LEU A 261 0.71 -4.34 17.19
CA LEU A 261 -0.12 -5.54 17.27
C LEU A 261 -1.15 -5.33 18.38
N MET A 262 -2.39 -5.03 17.99
CA MET A 262 -3.45 -4.64 18.92
C MET A 262 -4.06 -5.87 19.61
N PRO A 263 -4.46 -5.79 20.89
CA PRO A 263 -5.07 -6.94 21.57
C PRO A 263 -6.36 -7.35 20.86
N PRO A 264 -6.77 -8.64 20.91
CA PRO A 264 -8.04 -9.05 20.33
C PRO A 264 -9.19 -8.33 21.04
N THR A 265 -10.13 -7.83 20.26
CA THR A 265 -11.27 -7.03 20.73
C THR A 265 -12.51 -7.41 19.96
N SER A 266 -13.65 -7.47 20.64
CA SER A 266 -14.95 -7.71 20.01
C SER A 266 -15.46 -6.48 19.24
N THR A 267 -14.93 -5.29 19.53
CA THR A 267 -15.41 -4.03 18.95
C THR A 267 -14.64 -3.61 17.70
N CYS A 268 -13.44 -4.15 17.49
CA CYS A 268 -12.55 -3.76 16.38
C CYS A 268 -12.14 -4.99 15.56
N THR A 269 -13.01 -5.41 14.64
CA THR A 269 -12.81 -6.59 13.77
C THR A 269 -12.12 -6.20 12.46
N PHE A 270 -10.84 -5.83 12.55
CA PHE A 270 -10.00 -5.53 11.39
C PHE A 270 -8.84 -6.52 11.29
N VAL A 271 -8.40 -6.82 10.07
CA VAL A 271 -7.19 -7.62 9.83
C VAL A 271 -5.98 -6.73 10.06
N GLY A 272 -5.94 -5.59 9.37
CA GLY A 272 -4.89 -4.60 9.49
C GLY A 272 -5.35 -3.21 9.12
N VAL A 273 -4.57 -2.22 9.53
CA VAL A 273 -4.68 -0.83 9.10
C VAL A 273 -3.28 -0.35 8.75
N GLY A 274 -3.07 0.22 7.57
CA GLY A 274 -1.78 0.69 7.11
C GLY A 274 -1.85 2.15 6.67
N MET A 275 -0.84 2.94 7.03
CA MET A 275 -0.67 4.26 6.40
C MET A 275 -0.23 4.05 4.94
N LEU A 276 -0.97 4.65 4.01
CA LEU A 276 -0.75 4.51 2.58
C LEU A 276 0.29 5.52 2.10
N GLY A 277 1.46 4.99 1.73
CA GLY A 277 2.66 5.75 1.43
C GLY A 277 3.29 6.37 2.67
N CYS A 278 4.58 6.66 2.58
CA CYS A 278 5.33 7.40 3.59
C CYS A 278 6.53 8.08 2.95
N ASP A 279 6.62 9.40 3.06
CA ASP A 279 7.77 10.18 2.60
C ASP A 279 8.76 10.52 3.72
N GLY A 280 8.52 9.99 4.93
CA GLY A 280 9.30 10.29 6.13
C GLY A 280 8.87 11.56 6.87
N SER A 281 7.81 12.25 6.44
CA SER A 281 7.29 13.42 7.18
C SER A 281 6.70 13.06 8.54
N GLU A 282 6.24 11.82 8.70
CA GLU A 282 5.74 11.24 9.94
C GLU A 282 6.20 9.77 10.06
N PRO A 283 6.22 9.18 11.28
CA PRO A 283 6.48 7.75 11.44
C PRO A 283 5.51 6.92 10.61
N CYS A 284 6.01 5.93 9.86
CA CYS A 284 5.15 4.99 9.16
C CYS A 284 4.53 4.03 10.13
N ARG A 285 3.20 3.99 10.17
CA ARG A 285 2.47 3.16 11.11
C ARG A 285 1.57 2.18 10.39
N ALA A 286 1.47 1.01 10.99
CA ALA A 286 0.50 -0.01 10.69
C ALA A 286 -0.01 -0.62 11.99
N TRP A 287 -1.25 -1.10 12.00
CA TRP A 287 -1.89 -1.76 13.12
C TRP A 287 -2.39 -3.11 12.67
N MET A 288 -2.21 -4.14 13.50
CA MET A 288 -2.71 -5.49 13.24
C MET A 288 -3.79 -5.84 14.25
N GLY A 289 -4.87 -6.45 13.77
CA GLY A 289 -5.89 -7.04 14.64
C GLY A 289 -5.32 -8.18 15.48
N GLY A 290 -5.90 -8.41 16.66
CA GLY A 290 -5.41 -9.37 17.65
C GLY A 290 -5.28 -10.81 17.16
N GLU A 291 -6.13 -11.21 16.21
CA GLU A 291 -6.13 -12.55 15.62
C GLU A 291 -4.98 -12.75 14.60
N TRP A 292 -4.32 -11.67 14.19
CA TRP A 292 -3.39 -11.65 13.05
C TRP A 292 -1.93 -11.36 13.42
N TRP A 293 -1.59 -11.34 14.71
CA TRP A 293 -0.24 -11.04 15.22
C TRP A 293 0.87 -11.93 14.67
N ALA A 294 0.54 -13.18 14.35
CA ALA A 294 1.47 -14.17 13.85
C ALA A 294 1.15 -14.57 12.41
N SER A 295 0.50 -13.69 11.64
CA SER A 295 0.24 -13.86 10.20
C SER A 295 1.25 -13.05 9.38
N PRO A 296 2.33 -13.67 8.87
CA PRO A 296 3.30 -12.97 8.03
C PRO A 296 2.69 -12.29 6.79
N PRO A 297 1.76 -12.91 6.04
CA PRO A 297 1.14 -12.27 4.88
C PRO A 297 0.38 -11.00 5.27
N ALA A 298 -0.38 -11.02 6.38
CA ALA A 298 -1.15 -9.87 6.82
C ALA A 298 -0.23 -8.71 7.27
N ILE A 299 0.84 -9.00 8.02
CA ILE A 299 1.81 -7.98 8.42
C ILE A 299 2.54 -7.39 7.20
N ALA A 300 2.94 -8.24 6.25
CA ALA A 300 3.58 -7.79 5.02
C ALA A 300 2.64 -6.90 4.19
N HIS A 301 1.35 -7.24 4.08
CA HIS A 301 0.32 -6.44 3.43
C HIS A 301 0.26 -5.01 4.00
N GLN A 302 0.23 -4.87 5.32
CA GLN A 302 0.17 -3.54 5.93
C GLN A 302 1.47 -2.74 5.73
N LEU A 303 2.63 -3.41 5.74
CA LEU A 303 3.90 -2.76 5.41
C LEU A 303 3.97 -2.34 3.94
N PHE A 304 3.36 -3.10 3.03
CA PHE A 304 3.26 -2.71 1.62
C PHE A 304 2.45 -1.43 1.42
N HIS A 305 1.42 -1.18 2.24
CA HIS A 305 0.78 0.14 2.25
C HIS A 305 1.76 1.25 2.61
N ASN A 306 2.62 1.06 3.62
CA ASN A 306 3.66 2.05 3.96
C ASN A 306 4.63 2.31 2.80
N LEU A 307 4.77 1.35 1.88
CA LEU A 307 5.57 1.44 0.65
C LEU A 307 4.75 1.85 -0.58
N TYR A 308 3.68 2.62 -0.39
CA TYR A 308 2.83 3.19 -1.44
C TYR A 308 2.06 2.16 -2.27
N LEU A 309 1.94 0.90 -1.86
CA LEU A 309 1.10 -0.04 -2.60
C LEU A 309 -0.37 0.14 -2.23
N GLY A 310 -1.21 0.42 -3.23
CA GLY A 310 -2.65 0.26 -3.13
C GLY A 310 -3.05 -1.22 -3.19
N HIS A 311 -4.33 -1.51 -2.94
CA HIS A 311 -4.86 -2.86 -3.08
C HIS A 311 -4.73 -3.40 -4.51
N ALA A 312 -4.70 -4.73 -4.63
CA ALA A 312 -4.79 -5.43 -5.88
C ALA A 312 -6.21 -5.93 -6.08
N SER A 313 -6.91 -5.25 -6.96
CA SER A 313 -8.34 -5.40 -7.18
C SER A 313 -8.61 -6.17 -8.46
N ALA A 314 -9.83 -6.64 -8.65
CA ALA A 314 -10.29 -7.21 -9.92
C ALA A 314 -11.58 -6.54 -10.38
N ALA A 315 -11.72 -6.44 -11.71
CA ALA A 315 -13.00 -6.06 -12.29
C ALA A 315 -14.00 -7.21 -12.14
N GLN A 316 -15.19 -6.91 -11.65
CA GLN A 316 -16.29 -7.88 -11.55
C GLN A 316 -17.56 -7.32 -12.22
N PRO A 317 -18.51 -8.18 -12.63
CA PRO A 317 -19.81 -7.72 -13.08
C PRO A 317 -20.47 -6.82 -12.02
N GLY A 318 -20.69 -5.55 -12.35
CA GLY A 318 -21.34 -4.58 -11.45
C GLY A 318 -20.42 -3.81 -10.50
N GLY A 319 -19.10 -4.00 -10.56
CA GLY A 319 -18.19 -3.20 -9.73
C GLY A 319 -16.72 -3.60 -9.76
N VAL A 320 -15.98 -3.07 -8.79
CA VAL A 320 -14.60 -3.44 -8.50
C VAL A 320 -14.61 -4.21 -7.20
N ASP A 321 -14.07 -5.42 -7.22
CA ASP A 321 -13.70 -6.13 -6.00
C ASP A 321 -12.30 -5.68 -5.62
N GLU A 322 -12.21 -4.92 -4.53
CA GLU A 322 -10.97 -4.32 -4.05
C GLU A 322 -9.88 -5.35 -3.78
N TYR A 323 -10.25 -6.58 -3.45
CA TYR A 323 -9.34 -7.70 -3.15
C TYR A 323 -9.41 -8.81 -4.19
N GLY A 324 -10.06 -8.59 -5.33
CA GLY A 324 -10.34 -9.63 -6.30
C GLY A 324 -9.10 -10.23 -7.00
N ASP A 325 -7.91 -9.65 -6.83
CA ASP A 325 -6.66 -10.24 -7.34
C ASP A 325 -6.05 -11.22 -6.33
N ALA A 326 -6.51 -12.47 -6.36
CA ALA A 326 -5.96 -13.54 -5.54
C ALA A 326 -4.49 -13.92 -5.89
N THR A 327 -3.90 -13.31 -6.93
CA THR A 327 -2.49 -13.55 -7.27
C THR A 327 -1.55 -12.64 -6.48
N SER A 328 -2.02 -11.51 -5.95
CA SER A 328 -1.18 -10.53 -5.27
C SER A 328 -1.20 -10.66 -3.75
N GLY A 329 -0.08 -10.33 -3.09
CA GLY A 329 -0.05 -10.10 -1.64
C GLY A 329 -0.88 -8.89 -1.18
N MET A 330 -1.25 -8.00 -2.11
CA MET A 330 -2.13 -6.84 -1.87
C MET A 330 -3.59 -7.07 -2.26
N GLY A 331 -3.93 -8.27 -2.75
CA GLY A 331 -5.32 -8.65 -3.02
C GLY A 331 -5.86 -9.47 -1.87
N PHE A 332 -6.72 -10.45 -2.18
CA PHE A 332 -7.33 -11.33 -1.18
C PHE A 332 -6.27 -11.90 -0.22
N CYS A 333 -6.57 -11.92 1.08
CA CYS A 333 -5.75 -12.63 2.06
C CYS A 333 -5.83 -14.16 1.80
N CYS A 334 -5.18 -15.07 2.49
CA CYS A 334 -4.24 -14.99 3.61
C CYS A 334 -2.99 -15.81 3.29
N GLU A 335 -2.73 -16.04 2.00
CA GLU A 335 -1.61 -16.85 1.54
C GLU A 335 -0.38 -15.96 1.30
N GLY A 336 0.80 -16.51 1.57
CA GLY A 336 2.05 -15.83 1.22
C GLY A 336 2.21 -15.78 -0.29
N ARG A 337 2.12 -14.57 -0.85
CA ARG A 337 2.27 -14.25 -2.27
C ARG A 337 3.09 -12.98 -2.43
N CYS A 338 3.80 -12.87 -3.54
CA CYS A 338 4.44 -11.62 -3.92
C CYS A 338 3.41 -10.60 -4.44
N PRO A 339 3.69 -9.29 -4.34
CA PRO A 339 2.92 -8.27 -5.05
C PRO A 339 2.87 -8.56 -6.54
N ASN A 340 1.77 -8.23 -7.21
CA ASN A 340 1.63 -8.47 -8.64
C ASN A 340 2.62 -7.63 -9.46
N THR A 341 2.68 -7.87 -10.78
CA THR A 341 3.66 -7.25 -11.66
C THR A 341 3.70 -5.72 -11.62
N PRO A 342 2.58 -4.97 -11.70
CA PRO A 342 2.63 -3.52 -11.58
C PRO A 342 3.16 -3.05 -10.22
N GLN A 343 2.76 -3.69 -9.11
CA GLN A 343 3.22 -3.33 -7.76
C GLN A 343 4.70 -3.67 -7.54
N ALA A 344 5.16 -4.82 -8.02
CA ALA A 344 6.57 -5.20 -7.93
C ALA A 344 7.47 -4.32 -8.81
N TRP A 345 6.97 -3.84 -9.96
CA TRP A 345 7.64 -2.78 -10.72
C TRP A 345 7.60 -1.43 -9.99
N GLN A 346 6.46 -1.07 -9.37
CA GLN A 346 6.33 0.15 -8.58
C GLN A 346 7.43 0.25 -7.51
N MET A 347 7.71 -0.84 -6.81
CA MET A 347 8.74 -0.89 -5.77
C MET A 347 10.19 -0.95 -6.30
N GLY A 348 10.41 -1.02 -7.61
CA GLY A 348 11.73 -1.24 -8.21
C GLY A 348 12.26 -2.68 -8.02
N TRP A 349 11.38 -3.63 -7.67
CA TRP A 349 11.75 -5.03 -7.54
C TRP A 349 11.88 -5.70 -8.90
N LEU A 350 11.02 -5.30 -9.86
CA LEU A 350 11.07 -5.76 -11.24
C LEU A 350 11.56 -4.68 -12.21
N THR A 351 12.21 -5.16 -13.26
CA THR A 351 12.56 -4.42 -14.46
C THR A 351 11.72 -4.97 -15.62
N LEU A 352 10.84 -4.13 -16.20
CA LEU A 352 9.82 -4.55 -17.17
C LEU A 352 10.13 -4.08 -18.59
N GLN A 353 9.80 -4.90 -19.59
CA GLN A 353 9.85 -4.51 -21.00
C GLN A 353 8.88 -3.35 -21.28
N GLN A 354 9.36 -2.19 -21.72
CA GLN A 354 8.50 -1.03 -22.03
C GLN A 354 8.12 -1.06 -23.50
N LEU A 355 6.81 -1.05 -23.77
CA LEU A 355 6.24 -0.93 -25.11
C LEU A 355 5.39 0.33 -25.19
N ASP A 356 5.46 1.02 -26.31
CA ASP A 356 4.77 2.29 -26.57
C ASP A 356 4.49 2.46 -28.08
N SER A 357 4.07 3.65 -28.52
CA SER A 357 3.74 3.89 -29.93
C SER A 357 4.93 3.76 -30.88
N SER A 358 6.17 3.87 -30.37
CA SER A 358 7.39 3.75 -31.16
C SER A 358 7.72 2.29 -31.47
N SER A 359 7.42 1.40 -30.52
CA SER A 359 7.74 -0.04 -30.57
C SER A 359 6.54 -0.92 -30.96
N LEU A 360 5.32 -0.41 -30.81
CA LEU A 360 4.06 -1.10 -31.08
C LEU A 360 3.16 -0.27 -32.02
N LYS A 361 3.54 -0.23 -33.30
CA LYS A 361 2.74 0.43 -34.35
C LYS A 361 1.44 -0.35 -34.62
N PRO A 362 0.41 0.28 -35.23
CA PRO A 362 -0.79 -0.44 -35.67
C PRO A 362 -0.44 -1.63 -36.58
N GLY A 363 -1.00 -2.79 -36.28
CA GLY A 363 -0.75 -4.09 -36.91
C GLY A 363 0.57 -4.77 -36.54
N GLN A 364 1.42 -4.09 -35.77
CA GLN A 364 2.71 -4.63 -35.38
C GLN A 364 2.57 -5.59 -34.20
N THR A 365 3.14 -6.78 -34.35
CA THR A 365 3.28 -7.76 -33.27
C THR A 365 4.72 -7.76 -32.73
N VAL A 366 4.87 -7.64 -31.42
CA VAL A 366 6.12 -7.82 -30.69
C VAL A 366 6.07 -9.14 -29.93
N GLN A 367 7.13 -9.94 -30.05
CA GLN A 367 7.30 -11.18 -29.28
C GLN A 367 8.12 -10.88 -28.01
N LEU A 368 7.62 -11.35 -26.88
CA LEU A 368 8.22 -11.20 -25.57
C LEU A 368 8.50 -12.58 -24.98
N ARG A 369 9.63 -12.70 -24.29
CA ARG A 369 9.92 -13.83 -23.41
C ARG A 369 9.88 -13.33 -21.97
N LEU A 370 8.93 -13.83 -21.19
CA LEU A 370 8.72 -13.41 -19.81
C LEU A 370 9.13 -14.55 -18.88
N ALA A 371 10.27 -14.43 -18.20
CA ALA A 371 10.64 -15.36 -17.13
C ALA A 371 9.62 -15.30 -15.99
N SER A 372 9.50 -16.35 -15.19
CA SER A 372 8.60 -16.27 -14.03
C SER A 372 9.06 -15.18 -13.05
N GLN A 373 8.12 -14.34 -12.62
CA GLN A 373 8.30 -13.35 -11.56
C GLN A 373 8.62 -14.00 -10.20
N ALA A 374 8.50 -15.32 -10.05
CA ALA A 374 8.99 -15.99 -8.87
C ALA A 374 10.53 -16.15 -8.87
N VAL A 375 11.19 -16.10 -10.03
CA VAL A 375 12.59 -16.51 -10.19
C VAL A 375 13.49 -15.49 -10.88
N SER A 376 12.95 -14.47 -11.56
CA SER A 376 13.72 -13.43 -12.25
C SER A 376 13.20 -12.01 -11.99
N SER A 377 14.09 -11.10 -11.55
CA SER A 377 13.78 -9.67 -11.42
C SER A 377 13.70 -8.92 -12.75
N GLN A 378 14.20 -9.51 -13.84
CA GLN A 378 14.16 -8.95 -15.19
C GLN A 378 13.09 -9.70 -15.98
N THR A 379 11.83 -9.31 -15.77
CA THR A 379 10.70 -9.98 -16.42
C THR A 379 9.46 -9.10 -16.44
N GLY A 380 8.50 -9.46 -17.27
CA GLY A 380 7.24 -8.76 -17.48
C GLY A 380 7.36 -7.65 -18.52
N ALA A 381 6.22 -7.03 -18.81
CA ALA A 381 6.12 -5.89 -19.71
C ALA A 381 5.14 -4.85 -19.18
N ARG A 382 5.39 -3.59 -19.51
CA ARG A 382 4.49 -2.44 -19.35
C ARG A 382 4.25 -1.84 -20.73
N ILE A 383 2.99 -1.72 -21.10
CA ILE A 383 2.55 -1.16 -22.38
C ILE A 383 1.94 0.20 -22.08
N ASP A 384 2.67 1.27 -22.42
CA ASP A 384 2.26 2.64 -22.21
C ASP A 384 1.41 3.15 -23.37
N VAL A 385 0.10 2.93 -23.23
CA VAL A 385 -0.89 3.29 -24.25
C VAL A 385 -1.18 4.79 -24.33
N SER A 386 -0.72 5.58 -23.35
CA SER A 386 -1.00 7.03 -23.27
C SER A 386 -0.49 7.79 -24.49
N SER A 387 0.54 7.26 -25.17
CA SER A 387 1.11 7.83 -26.39
C SER A 387 0.22 7.68 -27.64
N TRP A 388 -0.89 6.92 -27.59
CA TRP A 388 -1.86 6.84 -28.70
C TRP A 388 -3.33 6.80 -28.31
N VAL A 389 -3.66 6.56 -27.04
CA VAL A 389 -5.02 6.66 -26.52
C VAL A 389 -5.01 7.35 -25.15
N ALA A 390 -5.72 8.47 -25.05
CA ALA A 390 -5.88 9.19 -23.80
C ALA A 390 -6.89 8.50 -22.87
N GLY A 391 -6.69 8.65 -21.56
CA GLY A 391 -7.64 8.17 -20.55
C GLY A 391 -7.65 6.65 -20.34
N VAL A 392 -6.69 5.92 -20.91
CA VAL A 392 -6.53 4.49 -20.69
C VAL A 392 -5.28 4.24 -19.86
N ASP A 393 -5.44 3.47 -18.79
CA ASP A 393 -4.34 3.09 -17.91
C ASP A 393 -3.32 2.19 -18.62
N PRO A 394 -2.03 2.29 -18.28
CA PRO A 394 -1.00 1.36 -18.74
C PRO A 394 -1.37 -0.10 -18.45
N ILE A 395 -1.03 -0.98 -19.39
CA ILE A 395 -1.25 -2.42 -19.28
C ILE A 395 0.05 -3.08 -18.82
N PHE A 396 -0.03 -3.97 -17.84
CA PHE A 396 1.09 -4.76 -17.35
C PHE A 396 0.86 -6.23 -17.65
N VAL A 397 1.92 -6.91 -18.06
CA VAL A 397 1.91 -8.34 -18.40
C VAL A 397 2.97 -9.05 -17.58
N GLY A 398 2.56 -10.03 -16.79
CA GLY A 398 3.44 -10.81 -15.91
C GLY A 398 3.25 -12.30 -16.10
N PHE A 399 4.34 -13.07 -15.99
CA PHE A 399 4.26 -14.53 -15.93
C PHE A 399 4.61 -14.99 -14.52
N ARG A 400 3.80 -15.86 -13.93
CA ARG A 400 3.97 -16.31 -12.55
C ARG A 400 3.87 -17.81 -12.43
N THR A 401 4.67 -18.37 -11.54
CA THR A 401 4.73 -19.81 -11.25
C THR A 401 4.84 -20.00 -9.73
N ALA A 402 4.53 -21.20 -9.23
CA ALA A 402 4.47 -21.48 -7.80
C ALA A 402 5.86 -21.75 -7.18
N GLU A 403 6.76 -20.75 -7.22
CA GLU A 403 8.11 -20.83 -6.65
C GLU A 403 8.39 -19.67 -5.69
N ARG A 404 9.32 -19.89 -4.76
CA ARG A 404 9.82 -18.86 -3.82
C ARG A 404 8.68 -18.15 -3.09
N GLY A 405 8.59 -16.82 -3.23
CA GLY A 405 7.56 -16.01 -2.57
C GLY A 405 6.14 -16.29 -3.08
N ASP A 406 6.01 -16.95 -4.23
CA ASP A 406 4.75 -17.41 -4.82
C ASP A 406 4.53 -18.92 -4.64
N LYS A 407 5.28 -19.60 -3.75
CA LYS A 407 5.17 -21.06 -3.54
C LYS A 407 3.75 -21.58 -3.26
N ASN A 408 2.88 -20.73 -2.74
CA ASN A 408 1.50 -21.07 -2.38
C ASN A 408 0.49 -20.51 -3.38
N MET A 409 0.93 -20.03 -4.56
CA MET A 409 0.02 -19.56 -5.59
C MET A 409 -0.93 -20.68 -6.01
N GLN A 410 -2.22 -20.34 -6.13
CA GLN A 410 -3.24 -21.29 -6.55
C GLN A 410 -2.91 -21.88 -7.93
N TRP A 411 -3.23 -23.16 -8.12
CA TRP A 411 -2.82 -23.93 -9.30
C TRP A 411 -3.44 -23.43 -10.61
N ASP A 412 -4.59 -22.76 -10.53
CA ASP A 412 -5.29 -22.13 -11.65
C ASP A 412 -4.72 -20.75 -12.01
N ALA A 413 -3.89 -20.16 -11.14
CA ALA A 413 -3.14 -18.94 -11.39
C ALA A 413 -1.66 -19.18 -11.73
N ALA A 414 -1.06 -20.24 -11.19
CA ALA A 414 0.33 -20.60 -11.46
C ALA A 414 0.50 -21.14 -12.90
N GLY A 415 1.58 -20.77 -13.58
CA GLY A 415 1.84 -21.17 -14.96
C GLY A 415 1.09 -20.36 -16.01
N ASN A 416 0.39 -19.30 -15.60
CA ASN A 416 -0.36 -18.41 -16.48
C ASN A 416 0.32 -17.05 -16.66
N VAL A 417 -0.07 -16.39 -17.75
CA VAL A 417 0.25 -14.98 -17.99
C VAL A 417 -0.88 -14.12 -17.45
N HIS A 418 -0.58 -13.26 -16.50
CA HIS A 418 -1.53 -12.35 -15.86
C HIS A 418 -1.47 -10.98 -16.50
N ILE A 419 -2.65 -10.41 -16.74
CA ILE A 419 -2.85 -9.09 -17.31
C ILE A 419 -3.39 -8.17 -16.23
N TYR A 420 -2.77 -7.00 -16.10
CA TYR A 420 -3.19 -5.96 -15.16
C TYR A 420 -3.31 -4.62 -15.87
N THR A 421 -4.14 -3.72 -15.36
CA THR A 421 -4.08 -2.29 -15.66
C THR A 421 -3.79 -1.53 -14.37
N ALA A 422 -2.94 -0.51 -14.44
CA ALA A 422 -2.68 0.33 -13.28
C ALA A 422 -2.18 1.71 -13.71
N ALA A 423 -2.79 2.77 -13.16
CA ALA A 423 -2.36 4.15 -13.36
C ALA A 423 -1.11 4.54 -12.53
N ILE A 424 -0.14 3.62 -12.42
CA ILE A 424 1.11 3.79 -11.69
C ILE A 424 2.17 4.28 -12.68
N ALA A 425 2.72 5.46 -12.45
CA ALA A 425 3.78 6.08 -13.23
C ALA A 425 5.13 6.05 -12.50
N ASN A 426 5.14 6.02 -11.16
CA ASN A 426 6.35 6.00 -10.35
C ASN A 426 6.15 5.25 -9.01
N ASN A 427 7.21 5.18 -8.20
CA ASN A 427 7.23 4.51 -6.90
C ASN A 427 6.17 4.96 -5.90
N TYR A 428 5.81 6.24 -5.94
CA TYR A 428 5.01 6.91 -4.92
C TYR A 428 3.52 7.02 -5.32
N ASP A 429 3.13 6.42 -6.44
CA ASP A 429 1.74 6.41 -6.89
C ASP A 429 0.93 5.37 -6.13
N ALA A 430 0.28 5.79 -5.06
CA ALA A 430 -0.52 4.94 -4.18
C ALA A 430 -1.89 4.52 -4.76
N ARG A 431 -1.88 4.06 -6.02
CA ARG A 431 -3.07 3.64 -6.74
C ARG A 431 -3.24 2.12 -6.69
N PRO A 432 -4.49 1.64 -6.68
CA PRO A 432 -4.73 0.21 -6.81
C PRO A 432 -4.28 -0.29 -8.19
N SER A 433 -3.97 -1.59 -8.24
CA SER A 433 -3.80 -2.30 -9.50
C SER A 433 -5.08 -3.10 -9.80
N MET A 434 -5.41 -3.26 -11.08
CA MET A 434 -6.61 -3.97 -11.52
C MET A 434 -6.20 -5.22 -12.31
N TRP A 435 -6.46 -6.40 -11.77
CA TRP A 435 -6.35 -7.66 -12.48
C TRP A 435 -7.47 -7.80 -13.51
N GLN A 436 -7.08 -8.07 -14.76
CA GLN A 436 -7.96 -8.11 -15.92
C GLN A 436 -8.19 -9.53 -16.42
N ALA A 437 -7.15 -10.36 -16.41
CA ALA A 437 -7.22 -11.74 -16.91
C ALA A 437 -6.03 -12.58 -16.42
N SER A 438 -6.26 -13.89 -16.37
CA SER A 438 -5.21 -14.90 -16.35
C SER A 438 -5.33 -15.76 -17.60
N LEU A 439 -4.26 -15.80 -18.40
CA LEU A 439 -4.20 -16.50 -19.67
C LEU A 439 -3.45 -17.81 -19.48
N ALA A 440 -4.11 -18.91 -19.84
CA ALA A 440 -3.47 -20.20 -20.11
C ALA A 440 -2.85 -20.21 -21.51
N ALA A 441 -1.98 -21.19 -21.78
CA ALA A 441 -1.32 -21.30 -23.08
C ALA A 441 -2.34 -21.43 -24.22
N GLY A 442 -2.14 -20.67 -25.30
CA GLY A 442 -3.04 -20.55 -26.44
C GLY A 442 -4.12 -19.47 -26.28
N GLN A 443 -4.33 -18.93 -25.09
CA GLN A 443 -5.34 -17.89 -24.86
C GLN A 443 -4.81 -16.48 -25.17
N SER A 444 -5.75 -15.56 -25.37
CA SER A 444 -5.50 -14.15 -25.57
C SER A 444 -6.48 -13.26 -24.83
N TRP A 445 -6.05 -12.06 -24.49
CA TRP A 445 -6.86 -10.98 -23.94
C TRP A 445 -6.75 -9.74 -24.83
N SER A 446 -7.84 -8.99 -24.96
CA SER A 446 -7.88 -7.76 -25.75
C SER A 446 -8.40 -6.60 -24.93
N GLN A 447 -7.78 -5.44 -25.08
CA GLN A 447 -8.22 -4.16 -24.55
C GLN A 447 -8.84 -3.36 -25.71
N PRO A 448 -10.18 -3.21 -25.79
CA PRO A 448 -10.82 -2.61 -26.96
C PRO A 448 -10.49 -1.13 -27.17
N ALA A 449 -10.36 -0.34 -26.11
CA ALA A 449 -10.12 1.10 -26.18
C ALA A 449 -8.72 1.45 -26.72
N SER A 450 -7.68 0.68 -26.39
CA SER A 450 -6.31 0.88 -26.86
C SER A 450 -5.96 0.04 -28.10
N GLY A 451 -6.81 -0.95 -28.42
CA GLY A 451 -6.59 -1.92 -29.49
C GLY A 451 -5.50 -2.96 -29.19
N VAL A 452 -5.00 -3.03 -27.95
CA VAL A 452 -3.94 -3.96 -27.58
C VAL A 452 -4.50 -5.38 -27.44
N VAL A 453 -3.80 -6.36 -28.01
CA VAL A 453 -4.06 -7.79 -27.85
C VAL A 453 -2.81 -8.46 -27.30
N VAL A 454 -2.96 -9.18 -26.19
CA VAL A 454 -1.90 -9.99 -25.57
C VAL A 454 -2.26 -11.46 -25.73
N ARG A 455 -1.34 -12.27 -26.23
CA ARG A 455 -1.53 -13.71 -26.44
C ARG A 455 -0.41 -14.50 -25.81
N TYR A 456 -0.76 -15.47 -24.97
CA TYR A 456 0.18 -16.39 -24.38
C TYR A 456 0.33 -17.61 -25.30
N ARG A 457 1.49 -17.75 -25.93
CA ARG A 457 1.72 -18.79 -26.95
C ARG A 457 2.12 -20.14 -26.38
N GLY A 458 2.63 -20.16 -25.15
CA GLY A 458 3.13 -21.35 -24.47
C GLY A 458 4.41 -21.07 -23.70
N MET A 459 5.03 -22.11 -23.14
CA MET A 459 6.24 -21.98 -22.32
C MET A 459 7.51 -22.44 -23.05
N ALA A 460 8.63 -21.86 -22.68
CA ALA A 460 9.97 -22.30 -23.03
C ALA A 460 10.84 -22.33 -21.76
N GLY A 461 10.84 -23.47 -21.06
CA GLY A 461 11.43 -23.60 -19.73
C GLY A 461 10.60 -22.84 -18.69
N SER A 462 11.24 -22.06 -17.81
CA SER A 462 10.58 -21.21 -16.80
C SER A 462 10.12 -19.84 -17.34
N SER A 463 9.90 -19.74 -18.66
CA SER A 463 9.49 -18.50 -19.31
C SER A 463 8.26 -18.71 -20.19
N ALA A 464 7.34 -17.75 -20.14
CA ALA A 464 6.26 -17.65 -21.11
C ALA A 464 6.74 -16.99 -22.41
N LEU A 465 6.27 -17.50 -23.54
CA LEU A 465 6.33 -16.87 -24.84
C LEU A 465 5.03 -16.10 -25.07
N VAL A 466 5.12 -14.78 -25.18
CA VAL A 466 3.96 -13.89 -25.29
C VAL A 466 4.09 -13.06 -26.55
N SER A 467 2.99 -12.87 -27.29
CA SER A 467 2.92 -11.86 -28.34
C SER A 467 2.00 -10.72 -27.93
N VAL A 468 2.44 -9.49 -28.15
CA VAL A 468 1.66 -8.27 -27.96
C VAL A 468 1.47 -7.63 -29.32
N CYS A 469 0.23 -7.31 -29.68
CA CYS A 469 -0.13 -6.67 -30.94
C CYS A 469 -1.00 -5.45 -30.66
N ARG A 470 -0.86 -4.39 -31.46
CA ARG A 470 -1.77 -3.23 -31.44
C ARG A 470 -2.60 -3.26 -32.71
N ARG A 471 -3.92 -3.36 -32.61
CA ARG A 471 -4.83 -3.34 -33.77
C ARG A 471 -4.68 -2.04 -34.54
N GLY A 472 -4.77 -2.14 -35.86
CA GLY A 472 -4.91 -0.98 -36.73
C GLY A 472 -6.14 -1.01 -37.64
N GLY A 473 -6.93 -2.08 -37.61
CA GLY A 473 -8.21 -2.15 -38.31
C GLY A 473 -8.56 -3.58 -38.70
N ALA A 474 -9.44 -3.70 -39.69
CA ALA A 474 -9.60 -4.95 -40.44
C ALA A 474 -8.44 -5.10 -41.43
N GLU A 475 -8.12 -6.34 -41.81
CA GLU A 475 -7.15 -6.59 -42.88
C GLU A 475 -7.53 -5.90 -44.20
N THR A 476 -6.51 -5.43 -44.90
CA THR A 476 -6.63 -4.84 -46.24
C THR A 476 -5.64 -5.47 -47.20
N ALA A 477 -5.85 -5.30 -48.50
CA ALA A 477 -4.90 -5.75 -49.50
C ALA A 477 -3.46 -5.25 -49.23
N ALA A 478 -3.31 -4.05 -48.66
CA ALA A 478 -2.01 -3.50 -48.30
C ALA A 478 -1.37 -4.19 -47.08
N SER A 479 -2.12 -4.39 -45.98
CA SER A 479 -1.60 -5.10 -44.80
C SER A 479 -1.28 -6.56 -45.13
N CYS A 480 -2.13 -7.21 -45.92
CA CYS A 480 -1.93 -8.56 -46.43
C CYS A 480 -0.67 -8.68 -47.29
N ALA A 481 -0.46 -7.77 -48.24
CA ALA A 481 0.74 -7.76 -49.07
C ALA A 481 2.01 -7.48 -48.24
N ALA A 482 1.89 -6.67 -47.18
CA ALA A 482 2.99 -6.36 -46.27
C ALA A 482 3.25 -7.45 -45.20
N GLY A 483 2.38 -8.46 -45.08
CA GLY A 483 2.50 -9.51 -44.06
C GLY A 483 2.33 -8.99 -42.64
N VAL A 484 1.46 -7.99 -42.44
CA VAL A 484 1.16 -7.37 -41.15
C VAL A 484 -0.17 -7.91 -40.61
N ASP A 485 -0.26 -8.14 -39.30
CA ASP A 485 -1.46 -8.63 -38.58
C ASP A 485 -2.26 -7.43 -38.05
N TRP A 486 -3.05 -6.79 -38.90
CA TRP A 486 -3.76 -5.55 -38.62
C TRP A 486 -4.93 -5.72 -37.65
N ASP A 487 -5.56 -6.89 -37.62
CA ASP A 487 -6.67 -7.22 -36.72
C ASP A 487 -6.23 -7.91 -35.40
N CYS A 488 -4.94 -8.27 -35.31
CA CYS A 488 -4.27 -8.93 -34.20
C CYS A 488 -4.79 -10.35 -33.89
N ASN A 489 -5.32 -11.06 -34.89
CA ASN A 489 -5.81 -12.43 -34.73
C ASN A 489 -4.66 -13.46 -34.59
N GLY A 490 -3.41 -13.04 -34.82
CA GLY A 490 -2.20 -13.87 -34.70
C GLY A 490 -1.74 -14.50 -36.02
N LEU A 491 -2.43 -14.21 -37.12
CA LEU A 491 -2.13 -14.61 -38.49
C LEU A 491 -1.79 -13.34 -39.29
N ALA A 492 -1.00 -13.50 -40.35
CA ALA A 492 -0.61 -12.37 -41.20
C ALA A 492 -0.38 -12.84 -42.63
N GLY A 493 -0.58 -11.93 -43.58
CA GLY A 493 -0.37 -12.20 -45.01
C GLY A 493 -1.18 -13.40 -45.50
N GLY A 494 -0.60 -14.25 -46.34
CA GLY A 494 -1.33 -15.39 -46.93
C GLY A 494 -1.82 -16.45 -45.94
N ALA A 495 -1.35 -16.45 -44.69
CA ALA A 495 -1.85 -17.33 -43.65
C ALA A 495 -3.14 -16.81 -42.98
N ASP A 496 -3.45 -15.52 -43.16
CA ASP A 496 -4.66 -14.91 -42.63
C ASP A 496 -5.85 -15.16 -43.58
N PRO A 497 -6.95 -15.78 -43.11
CA PRO A 497 -8.15 -15.97 -43.91
C PRO A 497 -8.69 -14.69 -44.54
N ALA A 498 -8.61 -13.55 -43.85
CA ALA A 498 -9.07 -12.25 -44.34
C ALA A 498 -8.22 -11.75 -45.53
N CYS A 499 -6.99 -12.24 -45.69
CA CYS A 499 -6.13 -11.95 -46.83
C CYS A 499 -6.33 -12.88 -48.03
N THR A 500 -7.02 -14.01 -47.84
CA THR A 500 -7.29 -15.00 -48.90
C THR A 500 -8.65 -14.81 -49.56
N SER A 501 -9.60 -14.15 -48.88
CA SER A 501 -10.87 -13.78 -49.48
C SER A 501 -10.62 -12.74 -50.57
N LYS A 502 -10.73 -13.15 -51.85
CA LYS A 502 -10.80 -12.19 -52.96
C LYS A 502 -11.89 -11.16 -52.59
N PRO A 503 -11.59 -9.85 -52.59
CA PRO A 503 -12.63 -8.85 -52.36
C PRO A 503 -13.73 -9.13 -53.37
N SER A 504 -14.96 -9.40 -52.90
CA SER A 504 -16.10 -9.54 -53.79
C SER A 504 -16.19 -8.25 -54.58
N ALA A 505 -15.95 -8.30 -55.88
CA ALA A 505 -16.09 -7.14 -56.75
C ALA A 505 -17.50 -6.58 -56.55
N ARG A 506 -17.60 -5.39 -55.95
CA ARG A 506 -18.81 -4.59 -55.89
C ARG A 506 -18.68 -3.45 -56.86
#